data_AF-A0A174BCJ5-F1
#
_entry.id   AF-A0A174BCJ5-F1
#
_cell.length_a   1.000
_cell.length_b   1.000
_cell.length_c   1.000
_cell.angle_alpha   90.00
_cell.angle_beta   90.00
_cell.angle_gamma   90.00
#
_symmetry.space_group_name_H-M   'P 1'
#
loop_
_entity.id
_entity.type
_entity.pdbx_description
1 polymer ?
#
loop_
_entity_poly.entity_id
_entity_poly.type
_entity_poly.pdbx_seq_one_letter_code
_entity_poly.pdbx_strand_id
1 'polypeptide(L)'
;MEFCHKVIPTRSQYADVAEHKCHCPKGHSGKCEEFPFLNHLKSINKQVAEKIKRDATMTTGAAWKSADAGPNRILRWVMLLDDEELLKYGINMAELKPGVIAKLREKAADYDSCTLVAAKLTWLVYQMENAPEAPMAIKEYLEDIFGTMVPNTTRCVICRLPLDYELFSMAARGKAAIETCHKNPRMHNPENVGFGHRECNIAQGAKTLDEFYQWIEAILARVEEEKSL
;
A
#
# COMPACT_ATOMS: atom_id res chain seq x y z
N MET A 1 8.52 -17.63 8.32
CA MET A 1 7.18 -18.09 8.77
C MET A 1 6.49 -19.04 7.79
N GLU A 2 5.75 -20.04 8.29
CA GLU A 2 4.67 -20.70 7.54
C GLU A 2 3.29 -20.20 8.03
N PHE A 3 2.39 -19.85 7.11
CA PHE A 3 1.04 -19.38 7.43
C PHE A 3 0.01 -20.50 7.49
N CYS A 4 -1.10 -20.25 8.18
CA CYS A 4 -2.21 -21.18 8.33
C CYS A 4 -2.92 -21.50 6.99
N HIS A 5 -3.16 -20.48 6.16
CA HIS A 5 -3.83 -20.54 4.86
C HIS A 5 -5.21 -21.21 4.80
N LYS A 6 -5.81 -21.58 5.94
CA LYS A 6 -7.22 -22.02 5.98
C LYS A 6 -8.11 -20.94 5.35
N VAL A 7 -9.01 -21.37 4.47
CA VAL A 7 -9.97 -20.48 3.81
C VAL A 7 -10.91 -19.89 4.87
N ILE A 8 -11.07 -18.58 4.82
CA ILE A 8 -11.95 -17.79 5.67
C ILE A 8 -13.22 -17.49 4.86
N PRO A 9 -14.40 -17.94 5.33
CA PRO A 9 -15.66 -17.59 4.69
C PRO A 9 -15.83 -16.06 4.62
N THR A 10 -16.13 -15.55 3.44
CA THR A 10 -16.32 -14.12 3.19
C THR A 10 -17.70 -13.85 2.61
N ARG A 11 -18.25 -12.66 2.88
CA ARG A 11 -19.44 -12.13 2.22
C ARG A 11 -19.09 -11.11 1.13
N SER A 12 -17.81 -11.03 0.75
CA SER A 12 -17.36 -10.18 -0.34
C SER A 12 -18.08 -10.55 -1.62
N GLN A 13 -18.49 -9.56 -2.42
CA GLN A 13 -19.01 -9.81 -3.76
C GLN A 13 -17.97 -10.45 -4.70
N TYR A 14 -16.69 -10.40 -4.32
CA TYR A 14 -15.57 -10.95 -5.05
C TYR A 14 -15.07 -12.28 -4.44
N ALA A 15 -15.90 -12.99 -3.68
CA ALA A 15 -15.52 -14.23 -3.00
C ALA A 15 -14.95 -15.29 -3.95
N ASP A 16 -15.48 -15.35 -5.18
CA ASP A 16 -15.08 -16.34 -6.19
C ASP A 16 -13.80 -15.96 -6.95
N VAL A 17 -13.31 -14.72 -6.77
CA VAL A 17 -12.12 -14.23 -7.49
C VAL A 17 -10.83 -14.64 -6.79
N ALA A 18 -10.83 -14.64 -5.45
CA ALA A 18 -9.69 -15.06 -4.65
C ALA A 18 -10.17 -15.66 -3.32
N GLU A 19 -9.56 -16.77 -2.93
CA GLU A 19 -9.79 -17.35 -1.62
C GLU A 19 -9.20 -16.45 -0.54
N HIS A 20 -10.05 -15.93 0.35
CA HIS A 20 -9.60 -15.24 1.54
C HIS A 20 -8.96 -16.26 2.49
N LYS A 21 -7.67 -16.11 2.77
CA LYS A 21 -6.87 -17.07 3.56
C LYS A 21 -6.46 -16.52 4.91
N CYS A 22 -6.32 -17.42 5.88
CA CYS A 22 -5.76 -17.12 7.18
C CYS A 22 -4.24 -16.85 7.10
N HIS A 23 -3.81 -15.72 7.64
CA HIS A 23 -2.39 -15.34 7.74
C HIS A 23 -1.84 -15.42 9.16
N CYS A 24 -2.56 -16.03 10.10
CA CYS A 24 -1.99 -16.42 11.39
C CYS A 24 -0.89 -17.48 11.18
N PRO A 25 0.06 -17.62 12.12
CA PRO A 25 1.05 -18.71 12.08
C PRO A 25 0.39 -20.08 11.98
N LYS A 26 1.02 -21.00 11.24
CA LYS A 26 0.54 -22.38 11.15
C LYS A 26 0.44 -23.01 12.55
N GLY A 27 -0.71 -23.64 12.83
CA GLY A 27 -0.98 -24.25 14.14
C GLY A 27 -1.50 -23.30 15.23
N HIS A 28 -1.83 -22.04 14.91
CA HIS A 28 -2.42 -21.11 15.89
C HIS A 28 -3.70 -21.66 16.55
N SER A 29 -3.91 -21.34 17.84
CA SER A 29 -5.01 -21.82 18.68
C SER A 29 -6.26 -20.91 18.70
N GLY A 30 -6.30 -19.90 17.83
CA GLY A 30 -7.38 -18.89 17.77
C GLY A 30 -8.24 -18.94 16.51
N LYS A 31 -9.10 -17.94 16.35
CA LYS A 31 -9.86 -17.75 15.11
C LYS A 31 -8.92 -17.49 13.93
N CYS A 32 -9.26 -18.02 12.76
CA CYS A 32 -8.54 -17.69 11.53
C CYS A 32 -8.77 -16.23 11.14
N GLU A 33 -7.69 -15.51 10.85
CA GLU A 33 -7.73 -14.08 10.53
C GLU A 33 -6.90 -13.76 9.29
N GLU A 34 -7.45 -12.88 8.47
CA GLU A 34 -6.86 -12.47 7.19
C GLU A 34 -5.69 -11.48 7.39
N PHE A 35 -5.82 -10.56 8.35
CA PHE A 35 -4.83 -9.52 8.65
C PHE A 35 -4.55 -9.44 10.16
N PRO A 36 -3.99 -10.50 10.79
CA PRO A 36 -3.79 -10.56 12.24
C PRO A 36 -2.82 -9.49 12.74
N PHE A 37 -1.79 -9.17 11.94
CA PHE A 37 -0.78 -8.16 12.23
C PHE A 37 -1.35 -6.73 12.35
N LEU A 38 -2.55 -6.46 11.85
CA LEU A 38 -3.22 -5.16 11.99
C LEU A 38 -4.02 -5.03 13.29
N ASN A 39 -4.20 -6.09 14.08
CA ASN A 39 -5.20 -6.09 15.16
C ASN A 39 -4.93 -5.07 16.26
N HIS A 40 -3.67 -4.86 16.65
CA HIS A 40 -3.33 -3.83 17.61
C HIS A 40 -3.57 -2.43 17.03
N LEU A 41 -3.09 -2.14 15.82
CA LEU A 41 -3.36 -0.85 15.19
C LEU A 41 -4.87 -0.60 15.05
N LYS A 42 -5.69 -1.62 14.76
CA LYS A 42 -7.16 -1.47 14.73
C LYS A 42 -7.73 -1.02 16.08
N SER A 43 -7.16 -1.48 17.21
CA SER A 43 -7.67 -1.11 18.54
C SER A 43 -7.21 0.28 18.99
N ILE A 44 -5.97 0.69 18.65
CA ILE A 44 -5.40 1.96 19.13
C ILE A 44 -5.50 3.11 18.12
N ASN A 45 -5.48 2.81 16.82
CA ASN A 45 -5.59 3.80 15.74
C ASN A 45 -6.18 3.16 14.47
N LYS A 46 -7.50 2.96 14.50
CA LYS A 46 -8.26 2.35 13.40
C LYS A 46 -8.00 3.02 12.05
N GLN A 47 -7.78 4.33 12.02
CA GLN A 47 -7.57 5.06 10.76
C GLN A 47 -6.30 4.60 10.04
N VAL A 48 -5.22 4.38 10.78
CA VAL A 48 -3.95 3.85 10.23
C VAL A 48 -4.14 2.42 9.74
N ALA A 49 -4.77 1.55 10.54
CA ALA A 49 -5.01 0.16 10.15
C ALA A 49 -5.84 0.05 8.86
N GLU A 50 -6.92 0.83 8.76
CA GLU A 50 -7.77 0.85 7.56
C GLU A 50 -7.05 1.50 6.37
N LYS A 51 -6.18 2.50 6.59
CA LYS A 51 -5.33 3.04 5.52
C LYS A 51 -4.38 1.99 4.97
N ILE A 52 -3.68 1.25 5.84
CA ILE A 52 -2.75 0.19 5.42
C ILE A 52 -3.51 -0.86 4.61
N LYS A 53 -4.62 -1.39 5.16
CA LYS A 53 -5.43 -2.40 4.48
C LYS A 53 -5.89 -1.90 3.13
N ARG A 54 -6.45 -0.68 3.05
CA ARG A 54 -6.95 -0.10 1.81
C ARG A 54 -5.85 0.13 0.78
N ASP A 55 -4.73 0.74 1.17
CA ASP A 55 -3.68 1.10 0.22
C ASP A 55 -2.97 -0.16 -0.32
N ALA A 56 -2.96 -1.24 0.47
CA ALA A 56 -2.54 -2.56 0.05
C ALA A 56 -3.56 -3.25 -0.87
N THR A 57 -4.85 -3.31 -0.52
CA THR A 57 -5.79 -4.17 -1.25
C THR A 57 -6.61 -3.48 -2.34
N MET A 58 -6.70 -2.14 -2.35
CA MET A 58 -7.55 -1.39 -3.27
C MET A 58 -6.73 -0.67 -4.36
N THR A 59 -7.32 -0.53 -5.55
CA THR A 59 -6.75 0.24 -6.66
C THR A 59 -6.78 1.76 -6.41
N THR A 60 -7.62 2.26 -5.50
CA THR A 60 -7.71 3.69 -5.22
C THR A 60 -7.85 3.98 -3.72
N GLY A 61 -7.06 4.92 -3.20
CA GLY A 61 -7.10 5.34 -1.79
C GLY A 61 -8.27 6.27 -1.45
N ALA A 62 -8.47 7.36 -2.22
CA ALA A 62 -9.58 8.28 -2.01
C ALA A 62 -10.85 7.81 -2.73
N ALA A 63 -12.02 8.17 -2.19
CA ALA A 63 -13.27 7.94 -2.89
C ALA A 63 -13.41 8.94 -4.05
N TRP A 64 -13.44 8.45 -5.28
CA TRP A 64 -13.69 9.31 -6.44
C TRP A 64 -15.18 9.61 -6.52
N LYS A 65 -15.55 10.90 -6.49
CA LYS A 65 -16.95 11.36 -6.45
C LYS A 65 -17.58 11.60 -7.83
N SER A 66 -16.86 11.39 -8.94
CA SER A 66 -17.40 11.66 -10.28
C SER A 66 -17.68 10.38 -11.06
N ALA A 67 -18.77 10.37 -11.83
CA ALA A 67 -19.11 9.32 -12.78
C ALA A 67 -17.98 9.11 -13.82
N ASP A 68 -17.21 10.16 -14.13
CA ASP A 68 -16.05 10.14 -15.02
C ASP A 68 -14.82 9.35 -14.50
N ALA A 69 -14.79 8.99 -13.21
CA ALA A 69 -13.62 8.40 -12.57
C ALA A 69 -13.57 6.87 -12.58
N GLY A 70 -14.67 6.22 -13.00
CA GLY A 70 -14.82 4.77 -12.97
C GLY A 70 -15.14 4.20 -11.59
N PRO A 71 -15.18 2.85 -11.45
CA PRO A 71 -15.59 2.20 -10.21
C PRO A 71 -14.57 2.48 -9.11
N ASN A 72 -15.09 2.88 -7.96
CA ASN A 72 -14.29 3.33 -6.84
C ASN A 72 -13.92 2.15 -5.95
N ARG A 73 -12.63 2.01 -5.59
CA ARG A 73 -12.12 0.98 -4.65
C ARG A 73 -12.40 -0.46 -5.11
N ILE A 74 -11.94 -0.79 -6.30
CA ILE A 74 -11.87 -2.18 -6.77
C ILE A 74 -10.68 -2.85 -6.07
N LEU A 75 -10.83 -4.12 -5.68
CA LEU A 75 -9.70 -4.88 -5.14
C LEU A 75 -8.65 -5.11 -6.23
N ARG A 76 -7.37 -5.04 -5.88
CA ARG A 76 -6.27 -5.17 -6.85
C ARG A 76 -6.28 -6.52 -7.57
N TRP A 77 -6.63 -7.60 -6.87
CA TRP A 77 -6.71 -8.94 -7.48
C TRP A 77 -7.93 -9.11 -8.37
N VAL A 78 -9.01 -8.33 -8.14
CA VAL A 78 -10.15 -8.29 -9.06
C VAL A 78 -9.76 -7.66 -10.39
N MET A 79 -8.88 -6.66 -10.37
CA MET A 79 -8.36 -6.05 -11.60
C MET A 79 -7.40 -6.94 -12.42
N LEU A 80 -7.15 -8.18 -11.99
CA LEU A 80 -6.47 -9.19 -12.81
C LEU A 80 -7.41 -9.89 -13.80
N LEU A 81 -8.72 -9.87 -13.55
CA LEU A 81 -9.73 -10.46 -14.43
C LEU A 81 -9.81 -9.73 -15.77
N ASP A 82 -10.18 -10.42 -16.84
CA ASP A 82 -10.47 -9.77 -18.11
C ASP A 82 -11.74 -8.90 -18.06
N ASP A 83 -12.00 -8.13 -19.11
CA ASP A 83 -13.13 -7.19 -19.15
C ASP A 83 -14.49 -7.91 -19.12
N GLU A 84 -14.59 -9.14 -19.64
CA GLU A 84 -15.83 -9.92 -19.65
C GLU A 84 -16.20 -10.41 -18.24
N GLU A 85 -15.22 -10.92 -17.49
CA GLU A 85 -15.38 -11.31 -16.10
C GLU A 85 -15.67 -10.10 -15.19
N LEU A 86 -14.97 -8.97 -15.41
CA LEU A 86 -15.23 -7.73 -14.67
C LEU A 86 -16.66 -7.22 -14.84
N LEU A 87 -17.24 -7.36 -16.04
CA LEU A 87 -18.60 -6.95 -16.32
C LEU A 87 -19.63 -7.70 -15.44
N LYS A 88 -19.37 -8.97 -15.10
CA LYS A 88 -20.23 -9.76 -14.19
C LYS A 88 -20.31 -9.15 -12.79
N TYR A 89 -19.28 -8.39 -12.38
CA TYR A 89 -19.23 -7.65 -11.12
C TYR A 89 -19.67 -6.18 -11.27
N GLY A 90 -20.27 -5.81 -12.41
CA GLY A 90 -20.73 -4.44 -12.69
C GLY A 90 -19.60 -3.47 -13.03
N ILE A 91 -18.42 -3.96 -13.38
CA ILE A 91 -17.27 -3.14 -13.78
C ILE A 91 -17.20 -3.15 -15.31
N ASN A 92 -17.88 -2.19 -15.96
CA ASN A 92 -17.82 -2.05 -17.41
C ASN A 92 -16.60 -1.24 -17.84
N MET A 93 -15.52 -1.93 -18.21
CA MET A 93 -14.26 -1.30 -18.64
C MET A 93 -14.42 -0.51 -19.95
N ALA A 94 -15.32 -0.92 -20.84
CA ALA A 94 -15.53 -0.28 -22.14
C ALA A 94 -16.16 1.13 -22.03
N GLU A 95 -16.85 1.43 -20.93
CA GLU A 95 -17.43 2.75 -20.65
C GLU A 95 -16.40 3.74 -20.05
N LEU A 96 -15.20 3.28 -19.72
CA LEU A 96 -14.16 4.09 -19.08
C LEU A 96 -13.23 4.75 -20.10
N LYS A 97 -12.71 5.92 -19.74
CA LYS A 97 -11.68 6.60 -20.55
C LYS A 97 -10.40 5.75 -20.59
N PRO A 98 -9.66 5.70 -21.72
CA PRO A 98 -8.44 4.89 -21.84
C PRO A 98 -7.41 5.13 -20.73
N GLY A 99 -7.22 6.39 -20.32
CA GLY A 99 -6.31 6.74 -19.23
C GLY A 99 -6.76 6.25 -17.84
N VAL A 100 -8.07 6.04 -17.63
CA VAL A 100 -8.62 5.44 -16.39
C VAL A 100 -8.40 3.93 -16.41
N ILE A 101 -8.68 3.28 -17.54
CA ILE A 101 -8.42 1.84 -17.74
C ILE A 101 -6.96 1.53 -17.46
N ALA A 102 -6.03 2.26 -18.10
CA ALA A 102 -4.60 2.08 -17.90
C ALA A 102 -4.21 2.20 -16.41
N LYS A 103 -4.69 3.24 -15.71
CA LYS A 103 -4.41 3.44 -14.28
C LYS A 103 -4.98 2.34 -13.37
N LEU A 104 -6.13 1.76 -13.71
CA LEU A 104 -6.72 0.66 -12.95
C LEU A 104 -5.93 -0.63 -13.17
N ARG A 105 -5.58 -0.92 -14.43
CA ARG A 105 -4.79 -2.11 -14.82
C ARG A 105 -3.36 -2.06 -14.26
N GLU A 106 -2.72 -0.90 -14.25
CA GLU A 106 -1.41 -0.68 -13.63
C GLU A 106 -1.34 -1.00 -12.12
N LYS A 107 -2.50 -1.07 -11.46
CA LYS A 107 -2.61 -1.30 -10.03
C LYS A 107 -3.04 -2.71 -9.66
N ALA A 108 -3.28 -3.56 -10.66
CA ALA A 108 -3.60 -4.95 -10.44
C ALA A 108 -2.44 -5.68 -9.74
N ALA A 109 -2.78 -6.57 -8.82
CA ALA A 109 -1.82 -7.35 -8.03
C ALA A 109 -2.53 -8.55 -7.43
N ASP A 110 -1.82 -9.67 -7.25
CA ASP A 110 -2.39 -10.87 -6.66
C ASP A 110 -2.69 -10.69 -5.16
N TYR A 111 -3.56 -11.56 -4.63
CA TYR A 111 -4.06 -11.50 -3.26
C TYR A 111 -2.95 -11.66 -2.21
N ASP A 112 -2.01 -12.59 -2.43
CA ASP A 112 -0.94 -12.88 -1.47
C ASP A 112 0.04 -11.70 -1.41
N SER A 113 0.41 -11.13 -2.56
CA SER A 113 1.21 -9.90 -2.66
C SER A 113 0.55 -8.72 -1.93
N CYS A 114 -0.76 -8.52 -2.11
CA CYS A 114 -1.50 -7.47 -1.39
C CYS A 114 -1.45 -7.67 0.12
N THR A 115 -1.59 -8.92 0.59
CA THR A 115 -1.58 -9.20 2.03
C THR A 115 -0.19 -9.00 2.64
N LEU A 116 0.86 -9.44 1.96
CA LEU A 116 2.24 -9.21 2.39
C LEU A 116 2.63 -7.73 2.34
N VAL A 117 2.11 -6.96 1.38
CA VAL A 117 2.27 -5.50 1.38
C VAL A 117 1.62 -4.88 2.62
N ALA A 118 0.41 -5.30 3.01
CA ALA A 118 -0.21 -4.82 4.24
C ALA A 118 0.66 -5.14 5.48
N ALA A 119 1.24 -6.34 5.53
CA ALA A 119 2.17 -6.73 6.60
C ALA A 119 3.43 -5.85 6.60
N LYS A 120 4.03 -5.61 5.43
CA LYS A 120 5.22 -4.75 5.28
C LYS A 120 4.97 -3.33 5.73
N LEU A 121 3.84 -2.74 5.31
CA LEU A 121 3.45 -1.39 5.72
C LEU A 121 3.22 -1.33 7.23
N THR A 122 2.65 -2.37 7.83
CA THR A 122 2.51 -2.47 9.30
C THR A 122 3.87 -2.50 10.00
N TRP A 123 4.81 -3.31 9.50
CA TRP A 123 6.18 -3.39 10.00
C TRP A 123 6.90 -2.03 9.92
N LEU A 124 6.70 -1.28 8.84
CA LEU A 124 7.24 0.08 8.70
C LEU A 124 6.59 1.08 9.67
N VAL A 125 5.28 0.99 9.91
CA VAL A 125 4.59 1.90 10.84
C VAL A 125 5.16 1.81 12.25
N TYR A 126 5.41 0.61 12.77
CA TYR A 126 5.97 0.42 14.12
C TYR A 126 7.40 0.93 14.29
N GLN A 127 8.08 1.31 13.22
CA GLN A 127 9.44 1.83 13.21
C GLN A 127 9.50 3.33 12.89
N MET A 128 8.36 4.01 12.78
CA MET A 128 8.28 5.46 12.64
C MET A 128 8.58 6.17 13.96
N GLU A 129 8.96 7.45 13.86
CA GLU A 129 9.02 8.32 15.04
C GLU A 129 7.63 8.48 15.65
N ASN A 130 7.54 8.57 16.99
CA ASN A 130 6.29 8.67 17.75
C ASN A 130 5.27 7.53 17.49
N ALA A 131 5.71 6.41 16.92
CA ALA A 131 4.88 5.23 16.74
C ALA A 131 4.56 4.56 18.08
N PRO A 132 3.38 3.93 18.22
CA PRO A 132 3.10 3.08 19.37
C PRO A 132 4.02 1.87 19.39
N GLU A 133 4.32 1.32 20.57
CA GLU A 133 5.08 0.08 20.67
C GLU A 133 4.28 -1.10 20.11
N ALA A 134 4.94 -1.97 19.35
CA ALA A 134 4.33 -3.21 18.85
C ALA A 134 4.19 -4.23 19.98
N PRO A 135 3.00 -4.81 20.22
CA PRO A 135 2.88 -5.94 21.13
C PRO A 135 3.77 -7.09 20.68
N MET A 136 4.37 -7.81 21.64
CA MET A 136 5.38 -8.84 21.37
C MET A 136 4.95 -9.83 20.27
N ALA A 137 3.73 -10.35 20.34
CA ALA A 137 3.20 -11.29 19.34
C ALA A 137 3.15 -10.71 17.92
N ILE A 138 2.87 -9.41 17.76
CA ILE A 138 2.86 -8.74 16.45
C ILE A 138 4.29 -8.42 16.00
N LYS A 139 5.15 -8.02 16.93
CA LYS A 139 6.57 -7.78 16.67
C LYS A 139 7.23 -9.05 16.13
N GLU A 140 7.15 -10.15 16.87
CA GLU A 140 7.70 -11.47 16.47
C GLU A 140 7.14 -11.91 15.12
N TYR A 141 5.82 -11.77 14.90
CA TYR A 141 5.19 -12.10 13.64
C TYR A 141 5.80 -11.35 12.46
N LEU A 142 5.96 -10.04 12.58
CA LEU A 142 6.45 -9.19 11.49
C LEU A 142 7.97 -9.29 11.32
N GLU A 143 8.72 -9.50 12.40
CA GLU A 143 10.17 -9.70 12.36
C GLU A 143 10.57 -11.04 11.73
N ASP A 144 9.78 -12.11 11.92
CA ASP A 144 10.01 -13.41 11.25
C ASP A 144 9.82 -13.33 9.71
N ILE A 145 9.15 -12.29 9.22
CA ILE A 145 8.91 -12.07 7.78
C ILE A 145 9.90 -11.04 7.21
N PHE A 146 10.14 -9.93 7.92
CA PHE A 146 10.85 -8.76 7.36
C PHE A 146 12.16 -8.40 8.06
N GLY A 147 12.55 -9.15 9.09
CA GLY A 147 13.71 -8.87 9.94
C GLY A 147 13.41 -7.94 11.11
N THR A 148 14.41 -7.78 11.99
CA THR A 148 14.30 -7.05 13.25
C THR A 148 13.79 -5.61 13.05
N MET A 149 12.79 -5.22 13.83
CA MET A 149 12.33 -3.85 13.91
C MET A 149 13.33 -3.01 14.69
N VAL A 150 13.72 -1.88 14.11
CA VAL A 150 14.56 -0.89 14.78
C VAL A 150 13.76 0.41 14.92
N PRO A 151 13.50 0.91 16.14
CA PRO A 151 12.73 2.12 16.35
C PRO A 151 13.30 3.32 15.59
N ASN A 152 12.42 4.23 15.15
CA ASN A 152 12.79 5.48 14.47
C ASN A 152 13.66 5.29 13.22
N THR A 153 13.51 4.20 12.49
CA THR A 153 14.27 3.91 11.25
C THR A 153 13.44 4.03 9.98
N THR A 154 12.11 4.10 10.06
CA THR A 154 11.30 4.31 8.86
C THR A 154 11.58 5.70 8.27
N ARG A 155 11.88 5.72 6.97
CA ARG A 155 12.19 6.92 6.18
C ARG A 155 11.24 7.05 5.01
N CYS A 156 11.06 8.27 4.54
CA CYS A 156 10.43 8.52 3.25
C CYS A 156 11.25 7.82 2.17
N VAL A 157 10.59 6.97 1.37
CA VAL A 157 11.27 6.22 0.29
C VAL A 157 11.98 7.15 -0.69
N ILE A 158 11.45 8.36 -0.89
CA ILE A 158 11.97 9.32 -1.87
C ILE A 158 12.99 10.28 -1.25
N CYS A 159 12.63 11.08 -0.25
CA CYS A 159 13.54 12.10 0.30
C CYS A 159 14.46 11.60 1.42
N ARG A 160 14.29 10.34 1.86
CA ARG A 160 15.10 9.70 2.91
C ARG A 160 15.04 10.34 4.30
N LEU A 161 14.21 11.36 4.49
CA LEU A 161 13.96 11.96 5.80
C LEU A 161 13.17 11.00 6.72
N PRO A 162 13.34 11.08 8.05
CA PRO A 162 12.49 10.41 9.04
C PRO A 162 11.00 10.64 8.78
N LEU A 163 10.21 9.59 9.00
CA LEU A 163 8.76 9.67 8.98
C LEU A 163 8.23 9.58 10.40
N ASP A 164 7.37 10.52 10.74
CA ASP A 164 6.65 10.57 12.00
C ASP A 164 5.27 9.91 11.85
N TYR A 165 4.90 9.08 12.81
CA TYR A 165 3.60 8.43 12.90
C TYR A 165 2.45 9.45 12.98
N GLU A 166 2.67 10.63 13.56
CA GLU A 166 1.68 11.69 13.66
C GLU A 166 1.24 12.22 12.28
N LEU A 167 2.05 12.04 11.23
CA LEU A 167 1.70 12.40 9.85
C LEU A 167 0.43 11.70 9.35
N PHE A 168 0.08 10.54 9.92
CA PHE A 168 -1.19 9.87 9.59
C PHE A 168 -2.42 10.66 10.09
N SER A 169 -2.28 11.47 11.14
CA SER A 169 -3.36 12.27 11.72
C SER A 169 -3.49 13.65 11.08
N MET A 170 -2.42 14.17 10.47
CA MET A 170 -2.36 15.51 9.86
C MET A 170 -3.14 15.64 8.53
N ALA A 171 -3.97 14.65 8.19
CA ALA A 171 -4.75 14.65 6.97
C ALA A 171 -5.92 15.65 7.03
N ALA A 172 -5.70 16.89 6.58
CA ALA A 172 -6.75 17.90 6.46
C ALA A 172 -7.45 17.82 5.08
N ARG A 173 -8.79 17.77 5.07
CA ARG A 173 -9.67 17.96 3.88
C ARG A 173 -9.16 17.35 2.57
N GLY A 174 -8.83 16.05 2.56
CA GLY A 174 -8.45 15.32 1.35
C GLY A 174 -6.98 15.47 0.92
N LYS A 175 -6.12 16.09 1.76
CA LYS A 175 -4.67 16.08 1.60
C LYS A 175 -4.04 15.26 2.73
N ALA A 176 -3.53 14.06 2.40
CA ALA A 176 -2.75 13.27 3.35
C ALA A 176 -1.33 13.85 3.47
N ALA A 177 -0.73 13.88 4.66
CA ALA A 177 0.69 14.26 4.76
C ALA A 177 1.62 13.12 4.31
N ILE A 178 1.16 11.88 4.48
CA ILE A 178 1.89 10.65 4.18
C ILE A 178 1.07 9.70 3.31
N GLU A 179 1.70 9.11 2.30
CA GLU A 179 1.09 8.20 1.34
C GLU A 179 1.88 6.89 1.25
N THR A 180 1.23 5.81 0.86
CA THR A 180 1.94 4.60 0.42
C THR A 180 2.53 4.90 -0.95
N CYS A 181 3.81 4.60 -1.12
CA CYS A 181 4.57 4.87 -2.33
C CYS A 181 5.25 3.60 -2.83
N HIS A 182 5.72 3.65 -4.08
CA HIS A 182 6.37 2.55 -4.78
C HIS A 182 7.71 3.03 -5.33
N LYS A 183 8.80 2.33 -5.01
CA LYS A 183 10.13 2.65 -5.56
C LYS A 183 10.11 2.56 -7.09
N ASN A 184 9.51 1.49 -7.60
CA ASN A 184 9.27 1.25 -9.02
C ASN A 184 7.76 1.24 -9.30
N PRO A 185 7.25 2.07 -10.22
CA PRO A 185 5.85 2.05 -10.60
C PRO A 185 5.38 0.65 -11.01
N ARG A 186 4.08 0.37 -10.84
CA ARG A 186 3.40 -0.87 -11.31
C ARG A 186 3.88 -2.18 -10.68
N MET A 187 4.68 -2.13 -9.62
CA MET A 187 5.13 -3.32 -8.89
C MET A 187 4.59 -3.30 -7.46
N HIS A 188 3.72 -4.25 -7.10
CA HIS A 188 3.06 -4.26 -5.79
C HIS A 188 3.50 -5.46 -4.94
N ASN A 189 4.63 -5.32 -4.25
CA ASN A 189 5.18 -6.35 -3.37
C ASN A 189 5.92 -5.70 -2.17
N PRO A 190 6.26 -6.46 -1.12
CA PRO A 190 6.92 -5.94 0.10
C PRO A 190 8.23 -5.18 -0.14
N GLU A 191 9.02 -5.56 -1.14
CA GLU A 191 10.33 -4.95 -1.39
C GLU A 191 10.24 -3.60 -2.08
N ASN A 192 9.15 -3.38 -2.81
CA ASN A 192 8.95 -2.19 -3.61
C ASN A 192 8.12 -1.10 -2.92
N VAL A 193 7.32 -1.46 -1.91
CA VAL A 193 6.44 -0.51 -1.20
C VAL A 193 7.13 0.16 -0.02
N GLY A 194 6.64 1.35 0.32
CA GLY A 194 6.95 2.00 1.58
C GLY A 194 6.03 3.19 1.82
N PHE A 195 6.44 4.09 2.71
CA PHE A 195 5.76 5.36 2.92
C PHE A 195 6.58 6.52 2.36
N GLY A 196 5.89 7.53 1.88
CA GLY A 196 6.50 8.76 1.40
C GLY A 196 5.67 9.97 1.81
N HIS A 197 6.34 11.11 1.99
CA HIS A 197 5.64 12.39 2.06
C HIS A 197 4.84 12.60 0.78
N ARG A 198 3.62 13.13 0.89
CA ARG A 198 2.74 13.33 -0.27
C ARG A 198 3.43 14.11 -1.39
N GLU A 199 4.12 15.19 -1.05
CA GLU A 199 4.81 16.03 -2.03
C GLU A 199 5.89 15.26 -2.77
N CYS A 200 6.65 14.44 -2.07
CA CYS A 200 7.67 13.59 -2.68
C CYS A 200 7.03 12.52 -3.60
N ASN A 201 5.92 11.91 -3.18
CA ASN A 201 5.21 10.91 -3.98
C ASN A 201 4.63 11.52 -5.27
N ILE A 202 4.08 12.74 -5.19
CA ILE A 202 3.60 13.50 -6.35
C ILE A 202 4.76 13.87 -7.27
N ALA A 203 5.89 14.32 -6.70
CA ALA A 203 7.07 14.71 -7.47
C ALA A 203 7.70 13.53 -8.23
N GLN A 204 7.78 12.34 -7.59
CA GLN A 204 8.25 11.12 -8.26
C GLN A 204 7.38 10.79 -9.49
N GLY A 205 6.06 10.92 -9.36
CA GLY A 205 5.12 10.69 -10.44
C GLY A 205 5.19 9.26 -10.98
N ALA A 206 5.41 9.12 -12.29
CA ALA A 206 5.45 7.82 -12.96
C ALA A 206 6.89 7.30 -13.18
N LYS A 207 7.91 7.93 -12.57
CA LYS A 207 9.30 7.51 -12.69
C LYS A 207 9.64 6.40 -11.69
N THR A 208 10.57 5.53 -12.04
CA THR A 208 11.29 4.76 -11.03
C THR A 208 12.08 5.71 -10.11
N LEU A 209 12.48 5.22 -8.96
CA LEU A 209 13.25 6.02 -8.02
C LEU A 209 14.60 6.46 -8.62
N ASP A 210 15.25 5.57 -9.37
CA ASP A 210 16.51 5.84 -10.05
C ASP A 210 16.34 6.88 -11.16
N GLU A 211 15.30 6.75 -12.00
CA GLU A 211 14.96 7.74 -13.02
C GLU A 211 14.62 9.11 -12.41
N PHE A 212 13.96 9.11 -11.25
CA PHE A 212 13.62 10.35 -10.55
C PHE A 212 14.87 11.07 -10.03
N TYR A 213 15.82 10.35 -9.44
CA TYR A 213 17.07 10.95 -8.97
C TYR A 213 17.97 11.41 -10.12
N GLN A 214 18.12 10.60 -11.17
CA GLN A 214 18.86 11.02 -12.38
C GLN A 214 18.27 12.28 -13.01
N TRP A 215 16.93 12.41 -13.00
CA TRP A 215 16.26 13.60 -13.49
C TRP A 215 16.56 14.84 -12.63
N ILE A 216 16.62 14.70 -11.30
CA ILE A 216 17.02 15.78 -10.38
C ILE A 216 18.48 16.18 -10.63
N GLU A 217 19.40 15.21 -10.69
CA GLU A 217 20.82 15.46 -10.94
C GLU A 217 21.05 16.23 -12.25
N ALA A 218 20.37 15.83 -13.32
CA ALA A 218 20.45 16.50 -14.61
C ALA A 218 19.89 17.94 -14.60
N ILE A 219 18.87 18.22 -13.76
CA ILE A 219 18.37 19.59 -13.58
C ILE A 219 19.40 20.44 -12.84
N LEU A 220 19.98 19.93 -11.75
CA LEU A 220 20.96 20.65 -10.95
C LEU A 220 22.22 20.98 -11.77
N ALA A 221 22.72 20.03 -12.55
CA ALA A 221 23.89 20.23 -13.40
C ALA A 221 23.71 21.38 -14.40
N ARG A 222 22.53 21.48 -15.05
CA ARG A 222 22.22 22.58 -15.99
C ARG A 222 22.18 23.96 -15.30
N VAL A 223 21.61 24.01 -14.09
CA VAL A 223 21.55 25.26 -13.31
C VAL A 223 22.95 25.70 -12.84
N GLU A 224 23.83 24.75 -12.51
CA GLU A 224 25.22 25.04 -12.13
C GLU A 224 26.07 25.50 -13.31
N GLU A 225 25.86 24.93 -14.50
CA GLU A 225 26.49 25.37 -15.74
C GLU A 225 26.09 26.82 -16.06
N GLU A 226 24.80 27.17 -15.95
CA GLU A 226 24.31 28.55 -16.16
C GLU A 226 24.91 29.56 -15.17
N LYS A 227 25.14 29.16 -13.91
CA LYS A 227 25.77 30.04 -12.90
C LYS A 227 27.26 30.24 -13.11
N SER A 228 27.88 29.37 -13.89
CA SER A 228 29.32 29.38 -14.17
C SER A 228 29.67 30.16 -15.44
N LEU A 229 28.65 30.63 -16.17
CA LEU A 229 28.73 31.54 -17.32
C LEU A 229 28.56 33.01 -16.90
#